data_AF-A0AAW2I516-F1
#
_entry.id   AF-A0AAW2I516-F1
#
_cell.length_a   1.000
_cell.length_b   1.000
_cell.length_c   1.000
_cell.angle_alpha   90.00
_cell.angle_beta   90.00
_cell.angle_gamma   90.00
#
_symmetry.space_group_name_H-M   'P 1'
#
loop_
_entity.id
_entity.type
_entity.pdbx_description
1 polymer ?
#
loop_
_entity_poly.entity_id
_entity_poly.type
_entity_poly.pdbx_seq_one_letter_code
_entity_poly.pdbx_strand_id
1 'polypeptide(L)'
;MIHMSSDWIKVSSWESSQESWSKTNQVLLYHQNLLNSILNNDRTESQNANHINSNYEVNDADSWMTNDIRNCQGPVQIKLLCGADLLQSFGVPGLWAETDIERIVSQHGLVVISRQGYDPYRFIYESDILTRNQNNIIVINEWVTNDISSTKIRRALRRQESVKYLIEDSVIHFIRKHGLYGCMKNDL
;
A
#
# COMPACT_ATOMS: atom_id res chain seq x y z
N MET A 1 -15.47 13.13 6.79
CA MET A 1 -15.30 11.71 7.14
C MET A 1 -15.52 10.93 5.87
N ILE A 2 -14.46 10.39 5.27
CA ILE A 2 -14.58 9.52 4.08
C ILE A 2 -15.21 8.22 4.59
N HIS A 3 -16.29 7.79 3.97
CA HIS A 3 -16.98 6.56 4.38
C HIS A 3 -16.05 5.39 4.03
N MET A 4 -15.38 4.80 5.02
CA MET A 4 -14.55 3.61 4.79
C MET A 4 -15.51 2.43 4.60
N SER A 5 -15.79 2.07 3.35
CA SER A 5 -16.68 0.96 2.99
C SER A 5 -16.03 -0.42 3.09
N SER A 6 -14.71 -0.48 3.37
CA SER A 6 -13.96 -1.73 3.44
C SER A 6 -13.71 -2.16 4.88
N ASP A 7 -14.04 -3.42 5.16
CA ASP A 7 -13.77 -4.05 6.46
C ASP A 7 -12.28 -4.38 6.63
N TRP A 8 -11.57 -4.65 5.53
CA TRP A 8 -10.20 -5.19 5.54
C TRP A 8 -9.13 -4.26 4.93
N ILE A 9 -9.51 -3.17 4.27
CA ILE A 9 -8.58 -2.15 3.74
C ILE A 9 -8.70 -0.90 4.59
N LYS A 10 -7.59 -0.47 5.19
CA LYS A 10 -7.51 0.84 5.87
C LYS A 10 -6.29 1.63 5.42
N VAL A 11 -6.23 2.88 5.88
CA VAL A 11 -5.19 3.84 5.51
C VAL A 11 -4.25 4.04 6.71
N SER A 12 -2.96 3.81 6.50
CA SER A 12 -1.91 4.26 7.41
C SER A 12 -1.49 5.68 7.03
N SER A 13 -1.44 6.60 7.99
CA SER A 13 -0.91 7.95 7.78
C SER A 13 0.60 8.03 8.00
N TRP A 14 1.26 6.96 8.46
CA TRP A 14 2.64 6.99 8.93
C TRP A 14 3.62 7.58 7.91
N GLU A 15 3.58 7.10 6.66
CA GLU A 15 4.48 7.57 5.60
C GLU A 15 4.24 9.05 5.29
N SER A 16 2.97 9.48 5.24
CA SER A 16 2.60 10.87 4.97
C SER A 16 2.93 11.84 6.10
N SER A 17 3.13 11.32 7.33
CA SER A 17 3.49 12.10 8.51
C SER A 17 5.00 12.28 8.67
N GLN A 18 5.83 11.66 7.81
CA GLN A 18 7.28 11.84 7.86
C GLN A 18 7.69 13.23 7.34
N GLU A 19 8.71 13.84 7.96
CA GLU A 19 9.21 15.17 7.57
C GLU A 19 9.86 15.18 6.18
N SER A 20 10.31 14.02 5.70
CA SER A 20 11.01 13.86 4.43
C SER A 20 10.54 12.62 3.69
N TRP A 21 10.89 12.55 2.41
CA TRP A 21 10.59 11.38 1.57
C TRP A 21 11.16 10.11 2.19
N SER A 22 10.31 9.10 2.33
CA SER A 22 10.68 7.79 2.85
C SER A 22 10.84 6.80 1.71
N LYS A 23 11.87 5.96 1.80
CA LYS A 23 12.05 4.87 0.85
C LYS A 23 10.97 3.81 1.07
N THR A 24 10.47 3.21 0.00
CA THR A 24 9.45 2.14 0.11
C THR A 24 9.91 0.98 0.99
N ASN A 25 11.20 0.63 0.98
CA ASN A 25 11.70 -0.44 1.85
C ASN A 25 11.62 -0.09 3.35
N GLN A 26 11.77 1.19 3.72
CA GLN A 26 11.63 1.67 5.10
C GLN A 26 10.17 1.61 5.53
N VAL A 27 9.24 1.97 4.64
CA VAL A 27 7.79 1.87 4.87
C VAL A 27 7.39 0.42 5.14
N LEU A 28 7.84 -0.53 4.30
CA LEU A 28 7.57 -1.95 4.49
C LEU A 28 8.16 -2.48 5.80
N LEU A 29 9.42 -2.11 6.10
CA LEU A 29 10.10 -2.53 7.32
C LEU A 29 9.40 -1.99 8.57
N TYR A 30 8.96 -0.73 8.54
CA TYR A 30 8.18 -0.13 9.63
C TYR A 30 6.91 -0.95 9.91
N HIS A 31 6.12 -1.22 8.87
CA HIS A 31 4.87 -1.98 9.01
C HIS A 31 5.10 -3.44 9.44
N GLN A 32 6.16 -4.09 8.96
CA GLN A 32 6.52 -5.43 9.42
C GLN A 32 6.93 -5.45 10.90
N ASN A 33 7.70 -4.46 11.36
CA ASN A 33 8.11 -4.35 12.76
C ASN A 33 6.93 -4.03 13.68
N LEU A 34 6.03 -3.16 13.25
CA LEU A 34 4.79 -2.86 13.95
C LEU A 34 3.97 -4.13 14.17
N LEU A 35 3.77 -4.92 13.12
CA LEU A 35 3.07 -6.20 13.19
C LEU A 35 3.74 -7.21 14.12
N ASN A 36 5.07 -7.35 14.00
CA ASN A 36 5.83 -8.25 14.86
C ASN A 36 5.71 -7.85 16.34
N SER A 37 5.73 -6.55 16.65
CA SER A 37 5.56 -6.03 18.01
C SER A 37 4.19 -6.41 18.58
N ILE A 38 3.12 -6.18 17.80
CA ILE A 38 1.75 -6.52 18.17
C ILE A 38 1.60 -8.02 18.45
N LEU A 39 2.08 -8.86 17.52
CA LEU A 39 2.00 -10.31 17.65
C LEU A 39 2.80 -10.87 18.83
N ASN A 40 3.93 -10.25 19.17
CA ASN A 40 4.75 -10.68 20.31
C ASN A 40 4.12 -10.29 21.65
N ASN A 41 3.53 -9.10 21.76
CA ASN A 41 2.87 -8.63 22.98
C ASN A 41 1.70 -9.54 23.37
N ASP A 42 0.83 -9.90 22.41
CA ASP A 42 -0.33 -10.77 22.67
C ASP A 42 0.09 -12.20 23.11
N ARG A 43 1.21 -12.72 22.57
CA ARG A 43 1.77 -14.02 23.00
C ARG A 43 2.28 -13.97 24.44
N THR A 44 2.87 -12.85 24.85
CA THR A 44 3.37 -12.66 26.22
C THR A 44 2.27 -12.39 27.24
N GLU A 45 1.21 -11.66 26.88
CA GLU A 45 0.05 -11.44 27.76
C GLU A 45 -0.72 -12.73 28.06
N SER A 46 -0.80 -13.65 27.09
CA SER A 46 -1.39 -14.98 27.29
C SER A 46 -0.57 -15.88 28.24
N GLN A 47 0.69 -15.54 28.52
CA GLN A 47 1.57 -16.33 29.40
C GLN A 47 1.86 -15.67 30.76
N ASN A 48 1.73 -14.34 30.88
CA ASN A 48 2.01 -13.61 32.11
C ASN A 48 0.85 -12.65 32.45
N ALA A 49 -0.14 -13.15 33.19
CA ALA A 49 -1.22 -12.35 33.79
C ALA A 49 -0.74 -11.44 34.95
N ASN A 50 0.48 -10.90 34.89
CA ASN A 50 1.04 -9.99 35.90
C ASN A 50 1.86 -8.88 35.21
N HIS A 51 1.12 -7.85 34.77
CA HIS A 51 1.45 -6.43 34.80
C HIS A 51 2.91 -6.00 34.59
N ILE A 52 3.28 -5.57 33.38
CA ILE A 52 4.26 -4.49 33.16
C ILE A 52 3.86 -3.65 31.93
N ASN A 53 3.70 -2.34 32.15
CA ASN A 53 3.55 -1.28 31.14
C ASN A 53 4.70 -1.30 30.11
N SER A 54 4.39 -1.57 28.84
CA SER A 54 5.26 -1.20 27.72
C SER A 54 4.71 0.06 27.04
N ASN A 55 5.38 1.19 27.27
CA ASN A 55 5.11 2.51 26.69
C ASN A 55 5.44 2.57 25.18
N TYR A 56 4.74 1.78 24.37
CA TYR A 56 4.58 2.11 22.96
C TYR A 56 3.12 2.50 22.78
N GLU A 57 2.88 3.80 22.66
CA GLU A 57 1.60 4.33 22.23
C GLU A 57 1.31 3.76 20.84
N VAL A 58 0.57 2.65 20.79
CA VAL A 58 -0.13 2.26 19.58
C VAL A 58 -1.08 3.42 19.33
N ASN A 59 -0.73 4.30 18.38
CA ASN A 59 -1.63 5.35 17.95
C ASN A 59 -2.97 4.68 17.64
N ASP A 60 -4.05 5.20 18.23
CA ASP A 60 -5.42 4.65 18.13
C ASP A 60 -5.84 4.37 16.67
N ALA A 61 -5.20 5.07 15.72
CA ALA A 61 -5.31 4.87 14.27
C ALA A 61 -4.93 3.47 13.76
N ASP A 62 -4.07 2.72 14.46
CA ASP A 62 -3.56 1.41 14.02
C ASP A 62 -4.21 0.23 14.79
N SER A 63 -5.13 0.53 15.72
CA SER A 63 -5.87 -0.45 16.53
C SER A 63 -6.66 -1.46 15.68
N TRP A 64 -7.07 -1.09 14.47
CA TRP A 64 -7.84 -1.95 13.57
C TRP A 64 -7.05 -3.20 13.11
N MET A 65 -5.73 -3.10 13.00
CA MET A 65 -4.89 -4.21 12.55
C MET A 65 -4.94 -5.38 13.53
N THR A 66 -5.22 -5.09 14.80
CA THR A 66 -5.04 -6.04 15.90
C THR A 66 -6.03 -7.19 15.85
N ASN A 67 -7.32 -6.96 15.57
CA ASN A 67 -8.33 -8.01 15.76
C ASN A 67 -8.29 -9.13 14.72
N ASP A 68 -8.09 -8.81 13.44
CA ASP A 68 -8.02 -9.84 12.39
C ASP A 68 -6.68 -10.58 12.42
N ILE A 69 -5.60 -9.87 12.74
CA ILE A 69 -4.24 -10.41 12.77
C ILE A 69 -3.98 -11.25 14.03
N ARG A 70 -4.65 -10.93 15.14
CA ARG A 70 -4.68 -11.76 16.37
C ARG A 70 -5.10 -13.20 16.12
N ASN A 71 -5.99 -13.41 15.15
CA ASN A 71 -6.50 -14.75 14.83
C ASN A 71 -5.58 -15.54 13.89
N CYS A 72 -4.48 -14.94 13.39
CA CYS A 72 -3.55 -15.62 12.51
C CYS A 72 -2.65 -16.61 13.28
N GLN A 73 -2.81 -17.91 13.00
CA GLN A 73 -1.92 -18.95 13.50
C GLN A 73 -0.67 -19.08 12.62
N GLY A 74 0.27 -18.14 12.73
CA GLY A 74 1.53 -18.19 11.99
C GLY A 74 2.29 -16.88 11.91
N PRO A 75 3.53 -16.87 11.37
CA PRO A 75 4.23 -15.63 11.05
C PRO A 75 3.47 -14.87 9.96
N VAL A 76 3.29 -13.57 10.15
CA VAL A 76 2.64 -12.68 9.19
C VAL A 76 3.72 -11.94 8.39
N GLN A 77 3.62 -11.99 7.06
CA GLN A 77 4.56 -11.33 6.16
C GLN A 77 3.87 -10.20 5.40
N ILE A 78 4.45 -9.00 5.47
CA ILE A 78 4.05 -7.87 4.65
C ILE A 78 4.55 -8.07 3.22
N LYS A 79 3.67 -7.83 2.24
CA LYS A 79 4.01 -7.78 0.81
C LYS A 79 3.65 -6.43 0.22
N LEU A 80 4.46 -5.95 -0.71
CA LEU A 80 4.15 -4.74 -1.46
C LEU A 80 3.17 -5.08 -2.58
N LEU A 81 1.94 -4.56 -2.50
CA LEU A 81 0.97 -4.61 -3.58
C LEU A 81 1.23 -3.46 -4.56
N CYS A 82 1.44 -3.76 -5.84
CA CYS A 82 1.71 -2.76 -6.85
C CYS A 82 1.21 -3.16 -8.25
N GLY A 83 1.20 -2.20 -9.18
CA GLY A 83 0.98 -2.49 -10.59
C GLY A 83 2.27 -2.91 -11.29
N ALA A 84 2.14 -3.54 -12.47
CA ALA A 84 3.27 -3.91 -13.31
C ALA A 84 4.11 -2.70 -13.79
N ASP A 85 3.54 -1.50 -13.78
CA ASP A 85 4.23 -0.24 -14.03
C ASP A 85 5.25 0.11 -12.93
N LEU A 86 4.90 -0.10 -11.65
CA LEU A 86 5.84 0.07 -10.55
C LEU A 86 6.96 -0.98 -10.62
N LEU A 87 6.62 -2.23 -10.92
CA LEU A 87 7.62 -3.30 -11.08
C LEU A 87 8.66 -2.92 -12.14
N GLN A 88 8.22 -2.49 -13.33
CA GLN A 88 9.14 -2.08 -14.40
C GLN A 88 9.99 -0.85 -14.02
N SER A 89 9.50 0.00 -13.12
CA SER A 89 10.26 1.15 -12.65
C SER A 89 11.56 0.76 -11.93
N PHE A 90 11.68 -0.48 -11.44
CA PHE A 90 12.95 -1.01 -10.89
C PHE A 90 14.09 -1.02 -11.90
N GLY A 91 13.78 -1.06 -13.19
CA GLY A 91 14.78 -0.98 -14.27
C GLY A 91 15.20 0.45 -14.63
N VAL A 92 14.61 1.48 -14.03
CA VAL A 92 14.93 2.88 -14.34
C VAL A 92 16.22 3.29 -13.59
N PRO A 93 17.31 3.64 -14.29
CA PRO A 93 18.58 3.97 -13.66
C PRO A 93 18.46 5.13 -12.67
N GLY A 94 18.99 4.95 -11.46
CA GLY A 94 19.01 5.97 -10.42
C GLY A 94 17.69 6.19 -9.68
N LEU A 95 16.60 5.52 -10.06
CA LEU A 95 15.32 5.63 -9.37
C LEU A 95 15.26 4.77 -8.09
N TRP A 96 15.85 3.58 -8.14
CA TRP A 96 15.88 2.62 -7.05
C TRP A 96 17.32 2.23 -6.74
N ALA A 97 17.67 2.15 -5.45
CA ALA A 97 18.92 1.51 -5.06
C ALA A 97 18.75 -0.01 -5.20
N GLU A 98 19.73 -0.69 -5.81
CA GLU A 98 19.69 -2.14 -5.98
C GLU A 98 19.53 -2.89 -4.64
N THR A 99 20.15 -2.38 -3.58
CA THR A 99 20.02 -2.91 -2.22
C THR A 99 18.61 -2.76 -1.65
N ASP A 100 17.88 -1.72 -2.06
CA ASP A 100 16.48 -1.53 -1.66
C ASP A 100 15.58 -2.50 -2.44
N ILE A 101 15.80 -2.68 -3.75
CA ILE A 101 15.08 -3.68 -4.56
C ILE A 101 15.27 -5.06 -3.96
N GLU A 102 16.51 -5.48 -3.70
CA GLU A 102 16.83 -6.79 -3.16
C GLU A 102 16.13 -7.02 -1.80
N ARG A 103 16.15 -6.04 -0.89
CA ARG A 103 15.45 -6.14 0.41
C ARG A 103 13.94 -6.24 0.26
N ILE A 104 13.34 -5.46 -0.66
CA ILE A 104 11.90 -5.52 -0.92
C ILE A 104 11.51 -6.93 -1.36
N VAL A 105 12.20 -7.49 -2.36
CA VAL A 105 11.81 -8.79 -2.94
C VAL A 105 12.22 -10.00 -2.09
N SER A 106 13.34 -9.92 -1.36
CA SER A 106 13.81 -11.05 -0.53
C SER A 106 13.10 -11.14 0.82
N GLN A 107 12.87 -10.00 1.50
CA GLN A 107 12.35 -10.00 2.88
C GLN A 107 10.82 -9.91 2.94
N HIS A 108 10.22 -9.10 2.07
CA HIS A 108 8.78 -8.82 2.09
C HIS A 108 8.07 -9.59 0.97
N GLY A 109 8.47 -9.31 -0.27
CA GLY A 109 7.85 -9.85 -1.48
C GLY A 109 6.91 -8.88 -2.14
N LEU A 110 6.49 -9.25 -3.35
CA LEU A 110 5.66 -8.42 -4.22
C LEU A 110 4.37 -9.15 -4.56
N VAL A 111 3.28 -8.39 -4.65
CA VAL A 111 2.05 -8.79 -5.31
C VAL A 111 1.82 -7.81 -6.45
N VAL A 112 1.99 -8.27 -7.69
CA VAL A 112 1.99 -7.44 -8.88
C VAL A 112 0.71 -7.67 -9.67
N ILE A 113 -0.11 -6.64 -9.85
CA ILE A 113 -1.29 -6.67 -10.71
C ILE A 113 -0.85 -6.35 -12.15
N SER A 114 -1.06 -7.28 -13.06
CA SER A 114 -0.74 -7.10 -14.48
C SER A 114 -1.63 -6.02 -15.10
N ARG A 115 -1.09 -5.27 -16.07
CA ARG A 115 -1.87 -4.30 -16.87
C ARG A 115 -1.52 -4.45 -18.34
N GLN A 116 -2.43 -4.02 -19.20
CA GLN A 116 -2.19 -4.01 -20.66
C GLN A 116 -0.94 -3.19 -20.99
N GLY A 117 -0.08 -3.74 -21.84
CA GLY A 117 1.19 -3.11 -22.25
C GLY A 117 2.39 -3.40 -21.35
N TYR A 118 2.20 -4.14 -20.24
CA TYR A 118 3.26 -4.54 -19.33
C TYR A 118 3.37 -6.06 -19.27
N ASP A 119 4.57 -6.60 -19.50
CA ASP A 119 4.86 -8.03 -19.31
C ASP A 119 5.72 -8.22 -18.04
N PRO A 120 5.08 -8.47 -16.87
CA PRO A 120 5.80 -8.65 -15.62
C PRO A 120 6.65 -9.92 -15.62
N TYR A 121 6.23 -10.98 -16.30
CA TYR A 121 6.97 -12.25 -16.32
C TYR A 121 8.29 -12.11 -17.05
N ARG A 122 8.26 -11.47 -18.22
CA ARG A 122 9.48 -11.16 -18.97
C ARG A 122 10.42 -10.27 -18.16
N PHE A 123 9.91 -9.21 -17.54
CA PHE A 123 10.74 -8.30 -16.75
C PHE A 123 11.37 -8.98 -15.53
N ILE A 124 10.64 -9.88 -14.85
CA ILE A 124 11.18 -10.69 -13.75
C ILE A 124 12.33 -11.58 -14.26
N TYR A 125 12.14 -12.25 -15.40
CA TYR A 125 13.13 -13.14 -16.00
C TYR A 125 14.41 -12.40 -16.44
N GLU A 126 14.28 -11.18 -16.95
CA GLU A 126 15.41 -10.36 -17.41
C GLU A 126 16.26 -9.78 -16.25
N SER A 127 15.78 -9.85 -15.00
CA SER A 127 16.50 -9.34 -13.82
C SER A 127 16.96 -10.47 -12.90
N ASP A 128 18.27 -10.55 -12.65
CA ASP A 128 18.87 -11.56 -11.76
C ASP A 128 18.32 -11.50 -10.33
N ILE A 129 18.12 -10.30 -9.80
CA ILE A 129 17.60 -10.08 -8.43
C ILE A 129 16.15 -10.59 -8.34
N LEU A 130 15.33 -10.27 -9.34
CA LEU A 130 13.91 -10.67 -9.36
C LEU A 130 13.75 -12.17 -9.62
N THR A 131 14.51 -12.72 -10.58
CA THR A 131 14.49 -14.15 -10.91
C THR A 131 14.90 -15.01 -9.72
N ARG A 132 15.94 -14.61 -8.97
CA ARG A 132 16.38 -15.32 -7.76
C ARG A 132 15.30 -15.34 -6.68
N ASN A 133 14.51 -14.28 -6.58
CA ASN A 133 13.47 -14.13 -5.57
C ASN A 133 12.05 -14.36 -6.14
N GLN A 134 11.91 -14.99 -7.30
CA GLN A 134 10.63 -15.13 -8.01
C GLN A 134 9.54 -15.82 -7.18
N ASN A 135 9.92 -16.74 -6.29
CA ASN A 135 8.99 -17.43 -5.40
C ASN A 135 8.29 -16.48 -4.42
N ASN A 136 8.86 -15.29 -4.19
CA ASN A 136 8.28 -14.24 -3.34
C ASN A 136 7.57 -13.14 -4.14
N ILE A 137 7.42 -13.32 -5.45
CA ILE A 137 6.74 -12.40 -6.36
C ILE A 137 5.49 -13.10 -6.91
N ILE A 138 4.31 -12.59 -6.55
CA ILE A 138 3.02 -13.12 -6.99
C ILE A 138 2.50 -12.19 -8.08
N VAL A 139 2.36 -12.70 -9.31
CA VAL A 139 1.75 -11.95 -10.42
C VAL A 139 0.28 -12.34 -10.52
N ILE A 140 -0.61 -11.35 -10.44
CA ILE A 140 -2.07 -11.49 -10.56
C ILE A 140 -2.50 -10.91 -11.91
N ASN A 141 -3.12 -11.75 -12.73
CA ASN A 141 -3.61 -11.32 -14.04
C ASN A 141 -4.95 -10.57 -13.92
N GLU A 142 -4.97 -9.30 -14.34
CA GLU A 142 -6.19 -8.51 -14.47
C GLU A 142 -6.89 -8.83 -15.80
N TRP A 143 -7.96 -9.64 -15.75
CA TRP A 143 -8.72 -10.03 -16.96
C TRP A 143 -9.69 -8.95 -17.46
N VAL A 144 -10.18 -8.10 -16.55
CA VAL A 144 -11.07 -6.99 -16.87
C VAL A 144 -10.28 -5.70 -16.78
N THR A 145 -10.01 -5.08 -17.92
CA THR A 145 -9.15 -3.89 -17.98
C THR A 145 -9.75 -2.73 -17.20
N ASN A 146 -9.11 -2.33 -16.11
CA ASN A 146 -9.43 -1.08 -15.42
C ASN A 146 -8.47 0.03 -15.85
N ASP A 147 -8.88 0.80 -16.86
CA ASP A 147 -8.09 1.90 -17.42
C ASP A 147 -8.40 3.26 -16.76
N ILE A 148 -8.80 3.21 -15.48
CA ILE A 148 -8.94 4.37 -14.61
C ILE A 148 -7.55 4.72 -14.06
N SER A 149 -7.11 5.96 -14.26
CA SER A 149 -5.85 6.47 -13.72
C SER A 149 -6.03 7.87 -13.13
N SER A 150 -5.27 8.19 -12.09
CA SER A 150 -5.34 9.50 -11.42
C SER A 150 -5.08 10.65 -12.40
N THR A 151 -4.25 10.47 -13.43
CA THR A 151 -4.01 11.47 -14.48
C THR A 151 -5.27 11.74 -15.31
N LYS A 152 -6.02 10.70 -15.69
CA LYS A 152 -7.30 10.84 -16.42
C LYS A 152 -8.36 11.50 -15.55
N ILE A 153 -8.47 11.10 -14.28
CA ILE A 153 -9.40 11.69 -13.31
C ILE A 153 -9.12 13.19 -13.13
N ARG A 154 -7.87 13.59 -12.84
CA ARG A 154 -7.50 15.02 -12.70
C ARG A 154 -7.74 15.81 -13.98
N ARG A 155 -7.58 15.20 -15.16
CA ARG A 155 -7.87 15.85 -16.45
C ARG A 155 -9.36 16.07 -16.64
N ALA A 156 -10.19 15.06 -16.37
CA ALA A 156 -11.64 15.16 -16.44
C ALA A 156 -12.18 16.25 -15.49
N LEU A 157 -11.69 16.26 -14.24
CA LEU A 157 -12.05 17.28 -13.26
C LEU A 157 -11.72 18.70 -13.72
N ARG A 158 -10.51 18.93 -14.29
CA ARG A 158 -10.13 20.24 -14.85
C ARG A 158 -11.01 20.70 -16.01
N ARG A 159 -11.57 19.75 -16.76
CA ARG A 159 -12.46 20.00 -17.90
C ARG A 159 -13.94 20.05 -17.49
N GLN A 160 -14.25 19.96 -16.20
CA GLN A 160 -15.62 19.88 -15.68
C GLN A 160 -16.42 18.68 -16.23
N GLU A 161 -15.71 17.63 -16.64
CA GLU A 161 -16.31 16.37 -17.07
C GLU A 161 -16.76 15.55 -15.85
N SER A 162 -17.78 14.71 -16.02
CA SER A 162 -18.24 13.83 -14.95
C SER A 162 -17.22 12.71 -14.67
N VAL A 163 -16.88 12.52 -13.40
CA VAL A 163 -16.10 11.38 -12.90
C VAL A 163 -16.96 10.41 -12.08
N LYS A 164 -18.29 10.54 -12.16
CA LYS A 164 -19.24 9.65 -11.47
C LYS A 164 -19.02 8.21 -11.95
N TYR A 165 -19.09 7.25 -11.03
CA TYR A 165 -18.84 5.82 -11.25
C TYR A 165 -17.38 5.44 -11.54
N LEU A 166 -16.46 6.40 -11.64
CA LEU A 166 -15.01 6.12 -11.74
C LEU A 166 -14.32 6.14 -10.38
N ILE A 167 -14.86 6.93 -9.45
CA ILE A 167 -14.42 7.04 -8.05
C ILE A 167 -15.65 7.14 -7.15
N GLU A 168 -15.46 6.92 -5.85
CA GLU A 168 -16.54 6.96 -4.86
C GLU A 168 -17.16 8.36 -4.74
N ASP A 169 -18.49 8.41 -4.57
CA ASP A 169 -19.24 9.67 -4.47
C ASP A 169 -18.76 10.57 -3.31
N SER A 170 -18.35 9.97 -2.18
CA SER A 170 -17.79 10.71 -1.04
C SER A 170 -16.50 11.44 -1.40
N VAL A 171 -15.65 10.82 -2.24
CA VAL A 171 -14.40 11.40 -2.76
C VAL A 171 -14.71 12.52 -3.77
N ILE A 172 -15.71 12.34 -4.65
CA ILE A 172 -16.15 13.39 -5.57
C ILE A 172 -16.62 14.63 -4.80
N HIS A 173 -17.44 14.42 -3.76
CA HIS A 173 -17.93 15.50 -2.91
C HIS A 173 -16.77 16.23 -2.21
N PHE A 174 -15.81 15.47 -1.66
CA PHE A 174 -14.63 16.04 -1.01
C PHE A 174 -13.79 16.90 -1.96
N ILE A 175 -13.52 16.41 -3.19
CA ILE A 175 -12.79 17.14 -4.23
C ILE A 175 -13.49 18.47 -4.54
N ARG A 176 -14.82 18.43 -4.74
CA ARG A 176 -15.63 19.61 -5.07
C ARG A 176 -15.68 20.64 -3.96
N LYS A 177 -15.89 20.19 -2.73
CA LYS A 177 -15.94 21.05 -1.54
C LYS A 177 -14.63 21.83 -1.35
N HIS A 178 -13.48 21.20 -1.62
CA HIS A 178 -12.16 21.81 -1.41
C HIS A 178 -11.56 22.44 -2.67
N GLY A 179 -12.24 22.37 -3.83
CA GLY A 179 -11.73 22.91 -5.09
C GLY A 179 -10.45 22.22 -5.57
N LEU A 180 -10.28 20.92 -5.29
CA LEU A 180 -9.08 20.20 -5.67
C LEU A 180 -9.00 20.02 -7.19
N TYR A 181 -7.77 19.98 -7.71
CA TYR A 181 -7.48 19.76 -9.13
C TYR A 181 -8.14 20.76 -10.09
N GLY A 182 -8.37 21.99 -9.63
CA GLY A 182 -8.93 23.06 -10.46
C GLY A 182 -10.43 22.94 -10.72
N CYS A 183 -11.15 22.12 -9.93
CA CYS A 183 -12.60 22.16 -9.97
C CYS A 183 -13.11 23.41 -9.24
N MET A 184 -14.20 24.00 -9.75
CA MET A 184 -14.86 25.11 -9.06
C MET A 184 -15.37 24.64 -7.69
N LYS A 185 -15.23 25.48 -6.67
CA LYS A 185 -15.91 25.24 -5.40
C LYS A 185 -17.41 25.36 -5.65
N ASN A 186 -18.17 24.35 -5.27
CA ASN A 186 -19.61 24.53 -5.12
C ASN A 186 -19.81 25.24 -3.78
N ASP A 187 -20.09 26.54 -3.85
CA ASP A 187 -20.62 27.29 -2.72
C ASP A 187 -22.03 26.76 -2.45
N LEU A 188 -22.14 25.87 -1.46
CA LEU A 188 -23.40 25.45 -0.85
C LEU A 188 -23.56 26.17 0.48
#